data_AF-E7GGF3-F1
#
_entry.id   AF-E7GGF3-F1
#
_cell.length_a   1.000
_cell.length_b   1.000
_cell.length_c   1.000
_cell.angle_alpha   90.00
_cell.angle_beta   90.00
_cell.angle_gamma   90.00
#
_symmetry.space_group_name_H-M   'P 1'
#
loop_
_entity.id
_entity.type
_entity.pdbx_description
1 polymer ?
#
loop_
_entity_poly.entity_id
_entity_poly.type
_entity_poly.pdbx_seq_one_letter_code
_entity_poly.pdbx_strand_id
1 'polypeptide(L)'
;MFVCERNTEYLDAISRLKVIDDDFMRIVFKDKECLTQFLEIILERPIEIIEWHVQYDINNILGRSISIDVFVKTENHYINIEVQRDYTGANPRRARFHGSLIDASTSYPKEEWKDLPHMIIIFITEEDVLGYGLPIYHVHRTIDENNQIFDDGSEIIYINASIQEDNALGRLMHDFLCSETSDMHYEFLRKRVSYFKETEGGRKEMCE
;
A
#
# COMPACT_ATOMS: atom_id res chain seq x y z
N MET A 1 11.59 29.22 15.39
CA MET A 1 12.75 28.50 14.80
C MET A 1 12.66 27.08 15.31
N PHE A 2 12.17 26.16 14.48
CA PHE A 2 11.85 24.79 14.89
C PHE A 2 13.15 24.02 15.18
N VAL A 3 13.11 23.14 16.18
CA VAL A 3 14.26 22.37 16.68
C VAL A 3 14.81 21.40 15.63
N CYS A 4 14.00 21.05 14.62
CA CYS A 4 14.30 20.10 13.55
C CYS A 4 15.39 20.56 12.56
N GLU A 5 15.43 21.85 12.18
CA GLU A 5 16.20 22.33 11.01
C GLU A 5 17.73 22.35 11.21
N ARG A 6 18.21 22.20 12.45
CA ARG A 6 19.66 22.18 12.77
C ARG A 6 20.16 20.86 13.36
N ASN A 7 19.33 19.83 13.41
CA ASN A 7 19.77 18.53 13.90
C ASN A 7 20.31 17.68 12.74
N THR A 8 21.65 17.57 12.64
CA THR A 8 22.33 16.72 11.65
C THR A 8 21.84 15.27 11.69
N GLU A 9 21.46 14.76 12.86
CA GLU A 9 20.91 13.40 13.02
C GLU A 9 19.52 13.26 12.38
N TYR A 10 18.70 14.31 12.40
CA TYR A 10 17.38 14.31 11.80
C TYR A 10 17.46 14.31 10.27
N LEU A 11 18.36 15.13 9.71
CA LEU A 11 18.60 15.16 8.26
C LEU A 11 19.19 13.84 7.76
N ASP A 12 20.08 13.23 8.54
CA ASP A 12 20.60 11.89 8.26
C ASP A 12 19.49 10.82 8.31
N ALA A 13 18.58 10.88 9.29
CA ALA A 13 17.42 9.99 9.36
C ALA A 13 16.51 10.11 8.12
N ILE A 14 16.13 11.33 7.72
CA ILE A 14 15.33 11.57 6.49
C ILE A 14 16.03 11.00 5.26
N SER A 15 17.35 11.19 5.13
CA SER A 15 18.09 10.73 3.96
C SER A 15 18.02 9.22 3.78
N ARG A 16 17.94 8.47 4.89
CA ARG A 16 17.92 7.00 4.91
C ARG A 16 16.54 6.39 4.69
N LEU A 17 15.46 7.17 4.80
CA LEU A 17 14.09 6.67 4.62
C LEU A 17 13.91 6.06 3.23
N LYS A 18 13.27 4.91 3.13
CA LYS A 18 12.88 4.26 1.88
C LYS A 18 11.38 4.25 1.79
N VAL A 19 10.81 4.16 0.58
CA VAL A 19 9.34 4.13 0.44
C VAL A 19 8.76 2.89 1.13
N ILE A 20 9.52 1.80 1.30
CA ILE A 20 9.10 0.63 2.09
C ILE A 20 9.01 0.91 3.61
N ASP A 21 9.51 2.03 4.11
CA ASP A 21 9.31 2.41 5.52
C ASP A 21 7.86 2.93 5.66
N ASP A 22 7.08 2.32 6.55
CA ASP A 22 5.62 2.52 6.65
C ASP A 22 5.24 4.00 6.84
N ASP A 23 5.92 4.70 7.76
CA ASP A 23 5.71 6.12 8.00
C ASP A 23 6.02 6.98 6.77
N PHE A 24 7.04 6.61 5.99
CA PHE A 24 7.39 7.35 4.79
C PHE A 24 6.45 7.07 3.63
N MET A 25 6.05 5.81 3.43
CA MET A 25 5.04 5.42 2.44
C MET A 25 3.77 6.23 2.61
N ARG A 26 3.27 6.30 3.86
CA ARG A 26 2.06 7.06 4.22
C ARG A 26 2.15 8.50 3.72
N ILE A 27 3.29 9.15 3.93
CA ILE A 27 3.50 10.54 3.52
C ILE A 27 3.62 10.68 1.98
N VAL A 28 4.33 9.75 1.33
CA VAL A 28 4.46 9.69 -0.13
C VAL A 28 3.06 9.58 -0.78
N PHE A 29 2.22 8.66 -0.30
CA PHE A 29 0.87 8.39 -0.82
C PHE A 29 -0.24 9.35 -0.39
N LYS A 30 0.09 10.43 0.34
CA LYS A 30 -0.80 11.60 0.43
C LYS A 30 -1.01 12.25 -0.95
N ASP A 31 -0.09 12.06 -1.89
CA ASP A 31 -0.22 12.55 -3.26
C ASP A 31 -1.03 11.57 -4.14
N LYS A 32 -2.16 12.06 -4.67
CA LYS A 32 -3.09 11.26 -5.48
C LYS A 32 -2.44 10.73 -6.76
N GLU A 33 -1.66 11.55 -7.45
CA GLU A 33 -1.06 11.19 -8.73
C GLU A 33 -0.03 10.06 -8.55
N CYS A 34 0.78 10.15 -7.49
CA CYS A 34 1.70 9.09 -7.08
C CYS A 34 0.98 7.78 -6.75
N LEU A 35 -0.11 7.85 -5.97
CA LEU A 35 -0.90 6.67 -5.59
C LEU A 35 -1.60 6.03 -6.80
N THR A 36 -2.15 6.83 -7.71
CA THR A 36 -2.76 6.34 -8.95
C THR A 36 -1.73 5.59 -9.79
N GLN A 37 -0.58 6.19 -10.10
CA GLN A 37 0.44 5.54 -10.93
C GLN A 37 0.99 4.26 -10.28
N PHE A 38 1.15 4.26 -8.96
CA PHE A 38 1.48 3.04 -8.21
C PHE A 38 0.43 1.94 -8.45
N LEU A 39 -0.86 2.23 -8.23
CA LEU A 39 -1.92 1.24 -8.39
C LEU A 39 -2.08 0.75 -9.84
N GLU A 40 -1.90 1.62 -10.84
CA GLU A 40 -1.98 1.23 -12.25
C GLU A 40 -0.87 0.25 -12.64
N ILE A 41 0.32 0.35 -12.03
CA ILE A 41 1.40 -0.62 -12.22
C ILE A 41 1.05 -1.95 -11.54
N ILE A 42 0.55 -1.92 -10.31
CA ILE A 42 0.23 -3.14 -9.54
C ILE A 42 -0.95 -3.91 -10.14
N LEU A 43 -2.00 -3.19 -10.57
CA LEU A 43 -3.25 -3.79 -11.06
C LEU A 43 -3.27 -3.97 -12.58
N GLU A 44 -2.22 -3.52 -13.28
CA GLU A 44 -2.08 -3.56 -14.74
C GLU A 44 -3.28 -2.99 -15.51
N ARG A 45 -3.95 -1.98 -14.93
CA ARG A 45 -5.13 -1.33 -15.53
C ARG A 45 -5.25 0.11 -15.03
N PRO A 46 -5.86 1.02 -15.82
CA PRO A 46 -6.18 2.36 -15.36
C PRO A 46 -7.07 2.35 -14.12
N ILE A 47 -6.90 3.31 -13.23
CA ILE A 47 -7.71 3.42 -12.02
C ILE A 47 -8.18 4.86 -11.77
N GLU A 48 -9.47 5.00 -11.48
CA GLU A 48 -10.05 6.26 -11.04
C GLU A 48 -10.28 6.22 -9.53
N ILE A 49 -9.40 6.90 -8.79
CA ILE A 49 -9.55 7.07 -7.34
C ILE A 49 -10.62 8.14 -7.07
N ILE A 50 -11.72 7.74 -6.44
CA ILE A 50 -12.79 8.64 -5.99
C ILE A 50 -12.39 9.28 -4.66
N GLU A 51 -11.88 8.46 -3.73
CA GLU A 51 -11.52 8.86 -2.38
C GLU A 51 -10.35 8.01 -1.88
N TRP A 52 -9.43 8.60 -1.12
CA TRP A 52 -8.36 7.87 -0.46
C TRP A 52 -8.01 8.51 0.88
N HIS A 53 -7.56 7.68 1.81
CA HIS A 53 -7.12 8.08 3.13
C HIS A 53 -5.82 7.38 3.47
N VAL A 54 -4.85 8.16 3.93
CA VAL A 54 -3.65 7.63 4.56
C VAL A 54 -3.95 7.52 6.06
N GLN A 55 -3.62 6.38 6.66
CA GLN A 55 -3.94 6.05 8.05
C GLN A 55 -5.44 6.12 8.34
N TYR A 56 -6.17 5.11 7.84
CA TYR A 56 -7.63 5.01 7.98
C TYR A 56 -8.01 4.05 9.11
N ASP A 57 -8.57 4.60 10.19
CA ASP A 57 -8.98 3.82 11.36
C ASP A 57 -10.42 3.32 11.23
N ILE A 58 -10.60 2.00 11.27
CA ILE A 58 -11.92 1.37 11.42
C ILE A 58 -12.05 0.87 12.86
N ASN A 59 -12.83 1.62 13.64
CA ASN A 59 -13.06 1.32 15.04
C ASN A 59 -14.21 0.34 15.24
N ASN A 60 -13.98 -0.73 16.00
CA ASN A 60 -14.99 -1.69 16.39
C ASN A 60 -15.19 -1.70 17.91
N ILE A 61 -16.41 -1.43 18.38
CA ILE A 61 -16.72 -1.31 19.81
C ILE A 61 -16.61 -2.66 20.54
N LEU A 62 -16.96 -3.76 19.87
CA LEU A 62 -17.02 -5.10 20.48
C LEU A 62 -15.81 -5.97 20.12
N GLY A 63 -15.21 -5.72 18.95
CA GLY A 63 -14.13 -6.52 18.37
C GLY A 63 -12.78 -5.79 18.35
N ARG A 64 -11.89 -6.26 17.48
CA ARG A 64 -10.62 -5.56 17.22
C ARG A 64 -10.87 -4.43 16.22
N SER A 65 -10.28 -3.27 16.46
CA SER A 65 -10.13 -2.20 15.47
C SER A 65 -8.95 -2.49 14.54
N ILE A 66 -8.91 -1.82 13.40
CA ILE A 66 -7.76 -1.82 12.49
C ILE A 66 -7.39 -0.38 12.13
N SER A 67 -6.11 -0.16 11.85
CA SER A 67 -5.59 1.04 11.19
C SER A 67 -4.99 0.58 9.87
N ILE A 68 -5.50 1.13 8.78
CA ILE A 68 -5.10 0.82 7.41
C ILE A 68 -4.06 1.86 6.96
N ASP A 69 -2.91 1.44 6.42
CA ASP A 69 -1.88 2.38 5.99
C ASP A 69 -2.39 3.31 4.88
N VAL A 70 -2.98 2.74 3.82
CA VAL A 70 -3.66 3.51 2.77
C VAL A 70 -4.94 2.80 2.33
N PHE A 71 -6.07 3.48 2.48
CA PHE A 71 -7.38 3.03 2.02
C PHE A 71 -7.77 3.80 0.77
N VAL A 72 -8.25 3.11 -0.26
CA VAL A 72 -8.66 3.69 -1.53
C VAL A 72 -10.04 3.19 -1.91
N LYS A 73 -10.89 4.10 -2.38
CA LYS A 73 -12.20 3.84 -2.96
C LYS A 73 -12.21 4.24 -4.42
N THR A 74 -12.66 3.30 -5.26
CA THR A 74 -13.00 3.52 -6.67
C THR A 74 -14.50 3.35 -6.86
N GLU A 75 -14.98 3.37 -8.11
CA GLU A 75 -16.39 3.10 -8.41
C GLU A 75 -16.84 1.73 -7.89
N ASN A 76 -16.03 0.69 -8.10
CA ASN A 76 -16.41 -0.70 -7.87
C ASN A 76 -15.50 -1.45 -6.88
N HIS A 77 -14.44 -0.81 -6.37
CA HIS A 77 -13.48 -1.47 -5.49
C HIS A 77 -13.15 -0.64 -4.25
N TYR A 78 -12.99 -1.33 -3.13
CA TYR A 78 -12.19 -0.91 -1.98
C TYR A 78 -10.81 -1.55 -2.06
N ILE A 79 -9.76 -0.77 -1.86
CA ILE A 79 -8.38 -1.24 -1.89
C ILE A 79 -7.71 -0.86 -0.57
N ASN A 80 -7.24 -1.86 0.17
CA ASN A 80 -6.40 -1.70 1.35
C ASN A 80 -4.95 -1.96 0.96
N ILE A 81 -4.06 -0.99 1.14
CA ILE A 81 -2.62 -1.13 0.92
C ILE A 81 -1.92 -1.11 2.28
N GLU A 82 -1.08 -2.12 2.52
CA GLU A 82 -0.34 -2.33 3.76
C GLU A 82 1.14 -2.54 3.42
N VAL A 83 2.05 -1.86 4.11
CA VAL A 83 3.50 -2.09 3.97
C VAL A 83 4.01 -2.81 5.20
N GLN A 84 4.76 -3.91 5.00
CA GLN A 84 5.19 -4.77 6.10
C GLN A 84 6.65 -5.21 5.91
N ARG A 85 7.46 -5.03 6.96
CA ARG A 85 8.85 -5.49 6.98
C ARG A 85 9.02 -6.88 7.56
N ASP A 86 7.96 -7.41 8.19
CA ASP A 86 7.96 -8.74 8.79
C ASP A 86 6.74 -9.58 8.39
N TYR A 87 6.88 -10.90 8.59
CA TYR A 87 5.82 -11.87 8.29
C TYR A 87 4.57 -11.70 9.17
N THR A 88 4.73 -11.24 10.42
CA THR A 88 3.61 -11.16 11.36
C THR A 88 2.58 -10.14 10.93
N GLY A 89 3.03 -9.00 10.39
CA GLY A 89 2.19 -7.97 9.80
C GLY A 89 1.54 -8.40 8.49
N ALA A 90 2.17 -9.27 7.71
CA ALA A 90 1.67 -9.75 6.42
C ALA A 90 0.82 -11.04 6.53
N ASN A 91 0.30 -11.39 7.71
CA ASN A 91 -0.39 -12.67 7.92
C ASN A 91 -1.70 -12.79 7.08
N PRO A 92 -1.95 -13.90 6.37
CA PRO A 92 -3.18 -14.08 5.57
C PRO A 92 -4.49 -13.99 6.39
N ARG A 93 -4.46 -14.35 7.67
CA ARG A 93 -5.63 -14.20 8.56
C ARG A 93 -5.91 -12.74 8.90
N ARG A 94 -4.87 -11.89 8.93
CA ARG A 94 -5.01 -10.43 9.10
C ARG A 94 -5.66 -9.84 7.85
N ALA A 95 -5.21 -10.23 6.66
CA ALA A 95 -5.85 -9.85 5.40
C ALA A 95 -7.36 -10.13 5.43
N ARG A 96 -7.75 -11.39 5.68
CA ARG A 96 -9.17 -11.77 5.79
C ARG A 96 -9.93 -10.94 6.83
N PHE A 97 -9.32 -10.67 7.99
CA PHE A 97 -9.95 -9.89 9.05
C PHE A 97 -10.14 -8.42 8.65
N HIS A 98 -9.13 -7.80 8.05
CA HIS A 98 -9.21 -6.43 7.54
C HIS A 98 -10.34 -6.30 6.54
N GLY A 99 -10.41 -7.24 5.60
CA GLY A 99 -11.48 -7.26 4.61
C GLY A 99 -12.86 -7.32 5.24
N SER A 100 -13.09 -8.26 6.16
CA SER A 100 -14.38 -8.36 6.84
C SER A 100 -14.80 -7.10 7.59
N LEU A 101 -13.84 -6.32 8.12
CA LEU A 101 -14.13 -5.06 8.79
C LEU A 101 -14.44 -3.94 7.81
N ILE A 102 -13.75 -3.89 6.67
CA ILE A 102 -14.05 -2.93 5.60
C ILE A 102 -15.50 -3.15 5.15
N ASP A 103 -15.86 -4.37 4.73
CA ASP A 103 -17.22 -4.70 4.29
C ASP A 103 -18.27 -4.32 5.33
N ALA A 104 -18.03 -4.68 6.60
CA ALA A 104 -18.95 -4.36 7.69
C ALA A 104 -19.08 -2.86 7.97
N SER A 105 -18.04 -2.08 7.68
CA SER A 105 -18.03 -0.62 7.89
C SER A 105 -18.61 0.16 6.70
N THR A 106 -18.66 -0.44 5.52
CA THR A 106 -19.08 0.20 4.27
C THR A 106 -20.35 -0.36 3.66
N SER A 107 -20.97 -1.38 4.26
CA SER A 107 -22.25 -1.93 3.82
C SER A 107 -23.41 -1.50 4.75
N TYR A 108 -24.55 -1.16 4.14
CA TYR A 108 -25.71 -0.59 4.84
C TYR A 108 -26.98 -1.44 4.66
N PRO A 109 -27.93 -1.36 5.60
CA PRO A 109 -29.19 -2.10 5.49
C PRO A 109 -29.93 -1.79 4.18
N LYS A 110 -30.41 -2.84 3.51
CA LYS A 110 -31.17 -2.82 2.24
C LYS A 110 -30.33 -2.71 0.96
N GLU A 111 -29.01 -2.70 1.04
CA GLU A 111 -28.15 -2.92 -0.12
C GLU A 111 -28.23 -4.39 -0.58
N GLU A 112 -28.14 -4.62 -1.88
CA GLU A 112 -28.12 -5.97 -2.44
C GLU A 112 -26.68 -6.51 -2.44
N TRP A 113 -26.51 -7.82 -2.26
CA TRP A 113 -25.16 -8.44 -2.25
C TRP A 113 -24.35 -8.19 -3.52
N LYS A 114 -25.03 -8.08 -4.67
CA LYS A 114 -24.41 -7.78 -5.96
C LYS A 114 -23.86 -6.34 -6.07
N ASP A 115 -24.29 -5.46 -5.17
CA ASP A 115 -23.87 -4.06 -5.13
C ASP A 115 -22.69 -3.86 -4.15
N LEU A 116 -22.29 -4.92 -3.42
CA LEU A 116 -21.13 -4.90 -2.55
C LEU A 116 -19.86 -4.72 -3.42
N PRO A 117 -19.05 -3.68 -3.19
CA PRO A 117 -17.84 -3.45 -3.97
C PRO A 117 -16.85 -4.60 -3.83
N HIS A 118 -16.06 -4.84 -4.88
CA HIS A 118 -14.93 -5.76 -4.83
C HIS A 118 -13.88 -5.24 -3.84
N MET A 119 -13.11 -6.13 -3.27
CA MET A 119 -12.11 -5.81 -2.26
C MET A 119 -10.74 -6.36 -2.65
N ILE A 120 -9.75 -5.48 -2.67
CA ILE A 120 -8.35 -5.85 -2.90
C ILE A 120 -7.55 -5.49 -1.65
N ILE A 121 -6.82 -6.45 -1.11
CA ILE A 121 -5.86 -6.20 -0.03
C ILE A 121 -4.45 -6.42 -0.57
N ILE A 122 -3.65 -5.38 -0.61
CA ILE A 122 -2.29 -5.36 -1.14
C ILE A 122 -1.31 -5.29 0.02
N PHE A 123 -0.51 -6.34 0.22
CA PHE A 123 0.66 -6.31 1.08
C PHE A 123 1.92 -6.07 0.26
N ILE A 124 2.63 -4.99 0.53
CA ILE A 124 3.99 -4.77 0.03
C ILE A 124 4.96 -5.22 1.11
N THR A 125 5.80 -6.19 0.79
CA THR A 125 6.72 -6.81 1.75
C THR A 125 8.16 -6.65 1.34
N GLU A 126 9.04 -6.33 2.29
CA GLU A 126 10.49 -6.15 2.03
C GLU A 126 11.13 -7.46 1.51
N GLU A 127 10.67 -8.61 2.01
CA GLU A 127 11.17 -9.95 1.70
C GLU A 127 10.04 -10.88 1.23
N ASP A 128 10.40 -12.06 0.71
CA ASP A 128 9.43 -13.08 0.28
C ASP A 128 8.71 -13.75 1.47
N VAL A 129 7.64 -13.14 1.97
CA VAL A 129 6.89 -13.65 3.12
C VAL A 129 6.10 -14.93 2.82
N LEU A 130 5.82 -15.23 1.55
CA LEU A 130 5.10 -16.45 1.15
C LEU A 130 6.05 -17.60 0.76
N GLY A 131 7.28 -17.28 0.37
CA GLY A 131 8.37 -18.25 0.17
C GLY A 131 8.28 -19.04 -1.14
N TYR A 132 7.56 -18.53 -2.13
CA TYR A 132 7.37 -19.19 -3.44
C TYR A 132 8.25 -18.57 -4.54
N GLY A 133 9.06 -17.55 -4.23
CA GLY A 133 10.03 -16.95 -5.14
C GLY A 133 9.43 -16.15 -6.29
N LEU A 134 8.22 -15.59 -6.14
CA LEU A 134 7.59 -14.73 -7.15
C LEU A 134 7.61 -13.26 -6.72
N PRO A 135 7.68 -12.30 -7.67
CA PRO A 135 7.60 -10.87 -7.37
C PRO A 135 6.21 -10.42 -6.92
N ILE A 136 5.17 -11.13 -7.37
CA ILE A 136 3.77 -10.85 -7.02
C ILE A 136 2.98 -12.15 -6.90
N TYR A 137 2.03 -12.16 -5.96
CA TYR A 137 1.11 -13.26 -5.71
C TYR A 137 -0.31 -12.73 -5.72
N HIS A 138 -1.15 -13.25 -6.62
CA HIS A 138 -2.60 -13.02 -6.62
C HIS A 138 -3.28 -14.21 -5.97
N VAL A 139 -4.02 -13.96 -4.89
CA VAL A 139 -4.70 -15.00 -4.11
C VAL A 139 -6.20 -14.83 -4.24
N HIS A 140 -6.84 -15.84 -4.86
CA HIS A 140 -8.29 -15.96 -5.00
C HIS A 140 -8.79 -17.24 -4.33
N ARG A 141 -10.08 -17.28 -3.98
CA ARG A 141 -10.74 -18.51 -3.56
C ARG A 141 -11.09 -19.35 -4.79
N THR A 142 -11.05 -20.66 -4.64
CA THR A 142 -11.41 -21.61 -5.70
C THR A 142 -12.39 -22.64 -5.18
N ILE A 143 -13.12 -23.27 -6.09
CA ILE A 143 -13.99 -24.42 -5.81
C ILE A 143 -13.13 -25.67 -5.88
N ASP A 144 -12.97 -26.38 -4.75
CA ASP A 144 -12.06 -27.53 -4.63
C ASP A 144 -12.37 -28.66 -5.65
N GLU A 145 -13.64 -28.86 -6.01
CA GLU A 145 -14.06 -29.96 -6.90
C GLU A 145 -13.72 -29.73 -8.37
N ASN A 146 -13.56 -28.48 -8.81
CA ASN A 146 -13.38 -28.17 -10.23
C ASN A 146 -12.31 -27.10 -10.51
N ASN A 147 -11.64 -26.59 -9.49
CA ASN A 147 -10.60 -25.56 -9.53
C ASN A 147 -11.04 -24.24 -10.21
N GLN A 148 -12.35 -23.98 -10.33
CA GLN A 148 -12.84 -22.70 -10.83
C GLN A 148 -12.66 -21.62 -9.77
N ILE A 149 -12.43 -20.38 -10.22
CA ILE A 149 -12.41 -19.21 -9.35
C ILE A 149 -13.79 -19.07 -8.72
N PHE A 150 -13.82 -18.97 -7.39
CA PHE A 150 -15.00 -18.58 -6.64
C PHE A 150 -15.00 -17.05 -6.54
N ASP A 151 -15.69 -16.41 -7.48
CA ASP A 151 -15.76 -14.96 -7.59
C ASP A 151 -16.69 -14.38 -6.51
N ASP A 152 -16.13 -14.19 -5.32
CA ASP A 152 -16.77 -13.50 -4.21
C ASP A 152 -16.35 -12.04 -4.09
N GLY A 153 -15.75 -11.49 -5.15
CA GLY A 153 -15.28 -10.11 -5.19
C GLY A 153 -14.05 -9.84 -4.33
N SER A 154 -13.41 -10.84 -3.71
CA SER A 154 -12.20 -10.63 -2.88
C SER A 154 -10.90 -11.09 -3.56
N GLU A 155 -9.86 -10.28 -3.39
CA GLU A 155 -8.51 -10.54 -3.86
C GLU A 155 -7.49 -10.12 -2.79
N ILE A 156 -6.47 -10.95 -2.58
CA ILE A 156 -5.31 -10.57 -1.76
C ILE A 156 -4.08 -10.62 -2.66
N ILE A 157 -3.37 -9.50 -2.74
CA ILE A 157 -2.14 -9.35 -3.50
C ILE A 157 -0.98 -9.25 -2.50
N TYR A 158 0.04 -10.09 -2.68
CA TYR A 158 1.33 -9.93 -2.00
C TYR A 158 2.39 -9.52 -3.01
N ILE A 159 3.12 -8.45 -2.73
CA ILE A 159 4.24 -7.98 -3.53
C ILE A 159 5.52 -8.20 -2.74
N ASN A 160 6.48 -8.84 -3.37
CA ASN A 160 7.79 -9.12 -2.81
C ASN A 160 8.81 -8.12 -3.36
N ALA A 161 9.17 -7.12 -2.56
CA ALA A 161 10.06 -6.03 -2.97
C ALA A 161 11.52 -6.49 -3.20
N SER A 162 11.92 -7.63 -2.64
CA SER A 162 13.27 -8.19 -2.85
C SER A 162 13.52 -8.63 -4.30
N ILE A 163 12.47 -8.85 -5.10
CA ILE A 163 12.57 -9.27 -6.50
C ILE A 163 12.41 -8.05 -7.41
N GLN A 164 13.52 -7.59 -7.99
CA GLN A 164 13.63 -6.36 -8.78
C GLN A 164 13.98 -6.67 -10.24
N GLU A 165 13.12 -7.43 -10.90
CA GLU A 165 13.29 -7.76 -12.31
C GLU A 165 13.22 -6.52 -13.22
N ASP A 166 13.79 -6.60 -14.42
CA ASP A 166 13.73 -5.51 -15.41
C ASP A 166 12.37 -5.43 -16.11
N ASN A 167 11.32 -5.19 -15.34
CA ASN A 167 9.95 -4.95 -15.76
C ASN A 167 9.32 -3.84 -14.91
N ALA A 168 8.05 -3.51 -15.17
CA ALA A 168 7.39 -2.38 -14.50
C ALA A 168 7.33 -2.56 -12.97
N LEU A 169 6.89 -3.73 -12.51
CA LEU A 169 6.81 -4.06 -11.08
C LEU A 169 8.19 -4.09 -10.43
N GLY A 170 9.17 -4.76 -11.04
CA GLY A 170 10.51 -4.90 -10.47
C GLY A 170 11.25 -3.57 -10.37
N ARG A 171 11.10 -2.67 -11.35
CA ARG A 171 11.60 -1.28 -11.28
C ARG A 171 10.89 -0.47 -10.20
N LEU A 172 9.58 -0.68 -9.99
CA LEU A 172 8.84 -0.03 -8.92
C LEU A 172 9.34 -0.50 -7.55
N MET A 173 9.58 -1.81 -7.40
CA MET A 173 10.11 -2.39 -6.16
C MET A 173 11.56 -1.97 -5.89
N HIS A 174 12.37 -1.81 -6.93
CA HIS A 174 13.69 -1.18 -6.83
C HIS A 174 13.56 0.22 -6.21
N ASP A 175 12.70 1.07 -6.78
CA ASP A 175 12.51 2.44 -6.27
C ASP A 175 11.98 2.46 -4.83
N PHE A 176 11.16 1.48 -4.44
CA PHE A 176 10.68 1.36 -3.06
C PHE A 176 11.80 1.11 -2.04
N LEU A 177 12.90 0.50 -2.47
CA LEU A 177 14.05 0.14 -1.64
C LEU A 177 15.24 1.10 -1.79
N CYS A 178 15.14 2.09 -2.69
CA CYS A 178 16.15 3.12 -2.90
C CYS A 178 16.17 4.15 -1.76
N SER A 179 17.36 4.42 -1.23
CA SER A 179 17.61 5.62 -0.43
C SER A 179 17.93 6.82 -1.33
N GLU A 180 18.68 6.62 -2.41
CA GLU A 180 19.08 7.69 -3.32
C GLU A 180 18.02 7.92 -4.40
N THR A 181 17.53 9.15 -4.51
CA THR A 181 16.52 9.56 -5.49
C THR A 181 17.04 9.55 -6.91
N SER A 182 18.34 9.73 -7.11
CA SER A 182 19.01 9.65 -8.42
C SER A 182 18.90 8.27 -9.06
N ASP A 183 18.73 7.23 -8.25
CA ASP A 183 18.72 5.84 -8.69
C ASP A 183 17.29 5.38 -9.03
N MET A 184 16.28 6.19 -8.71
CA MET A 184 14.87 5.86 -8.98
C MET A 184 14.53 5.91 -10.47
N HIS A 185 13.83 4.88 -10.94
CA HIS A 185 13.38 4.72 -12.31
C HIS A 185 12.14 5.57 -12.64
N TYR A 186 11.16 5.60 -11.74
CA TYR A 186 9.88 6.25 -11.97
C TYR A 186 9.90 7.72 -11.56
N GLU A 187 9.62 8.59 -12.52
CA GLU A 187 9.65 10.05 -12.31
C GLU A 187 8.62 10.53 -11.28
N PHE A 188 7.43 9.92 -11.25
CA PHE A 188 6.38 10.30 -10.29
C PHE A 188 6.83 10.07 -8.85
N LEU A 189 7.47 8.92 -8.60
CA LEU A 189 7.95 8.54 -7.28
C LEU A 189 9.21 9.34 -6.92
N ARG A 190 10.16 9.46 -7.85
CA ARG A 190 11.36 10.28 -7.69
C ARG A 190 11.04 11.72 -7.29
N LYS A 191 10.12 12.39 -8.01
CA LYS A 191 9.70 13.76 -7.66
C LYS A 191 9.14 13.85 -6.25
N ARG A 192 8.27 12.90 -5.87
CA ARG A 192 7.62 12.89 -4.57
C ARG A 192 8.63 12.66 -3.44
N VAL A 193 9.55 11.71 -3.61
CA VAL A 193 10.59 11.39 -2.63
C VAL A 193 11.64 12.51 -2.54
N SER A 194 12.11 13.05 -3.67
CA SER A 194 13.03 14.20 -3.69
C SER A 194 12.45 15.42 -3.00
N TYR A 195 11.15 15.69 -3.13
CA TYR A 195 10.50 16.78 -2.39
C TYR A 195 10.74 16.65 -0.88
N PHE A 196 10.50 15.48 -0.29
CA PHE A 196 10.69 15.26 1.16
C PHE A 196 12.15 15.20 1.57
N LYS A 197 13.02 14.64 0.74
CA LYS A 197 14.42 14.43 1.09
C LYS A 197 15.32 15.62 0.84
N GLU A 198 15.05 16.40 -0.20
CA GLU A 198 16.00 17.40 -0.73
C GLU A 198 15.54 18.84 -0.52
N THR A 199 14.23 19.07 -0.31
CA THR A 199 13.69 20.43 -0.14
C THR A 199 13.47 20.77 1.33
N GLU A 200 13.63 22.06 1.68
CA GLU A 200 13.35 22.56 3.03
C GLU A 200 11.87 22.40 3.41
N GLY A 201 10.97 22.67 2.46
CA GLY A 201 9.52 22.54 2.66
C GLY A 201 9.09 21.11 2.99
N GLY A 202 9.55 20.14 2.20
CA GLY A 202 9.24 18.72 2.44
C GLY A 202 9.82 18.20 3.76
N ARG A 203 11.08 18.55 4.09
CA ARG A 203 11.68 18.16 5.38
C ARG A 203 10.93 18.70 6.59
N LYS A 204 10.35 19.90 6.47
CA LYS A 204 9.53 20.50 7.53
C LYS A 204 8.19 19.78 7.69
N GLU A 205 7.55 19.39 6.59
CA GLU A 205 6.31 18.61 6.61
C GLU A 205 6.50 17.23 7.29
N MET A 206 7.71 16.67 7.24
CA MET A 206 8.06 15.43 7.95
C MET A 206 8.22 15.62 9.48
N CYS A 207 8.38 16.85 9.97
CA CYS A 207 8.55 17.16 11.40
C CYS A 207 7.24 17.44 12.15
N GLU A 208 6.11 17.53 11.43
CA GLU A 208 4.77 17.88 11.95
C GLU A 208 3.91 16.63 12.13
#